data_AF-A0A0P9RLU1-F1
#
_entry.id   AF-A0A0P9RLU1-F1
#
_cell.length_a   1.000
_cell.length_b   1.000
_cell.length_c   1.000
_cell.angle_alpha   90.00
_cell.angle_beta   90.00
_cell.angle_gamma   90.00
#
_symmetry.space_group_name_H-M   'P 1'
#
loop_
_entity.id
_entity.type
_entity.pdbx_description
1 polymer ?
#
loop_
_entity_poly.entity_id
_entity_poly.type
_entity_poly.pdbx_seq_one_letter_code
_entity_poly.pdbx_strand_id
1 'polypeptide(L)'
;PVKRILINDMNANAARKALDGLRDNREFYGLYQKALARSLGDQLYGFNMTRACTLAGRAKGVKSVLSVGRVQTPILGLIVNRYLANKSHASAFYYTVAASLAVGGSRPQARLVVAADAPIDDKHRIIDEAYATQVADACRQKPANVIEARVEEKQTPAPLPFALLDLQVYMSKTHSIDAEKTLALTQALREKYKAITYNRSDCSYLTDEQFGEAPQTLSLL
;
A
#
# COMPACT_ATOMS: atom_id res chain seq x y z
N PRO A 1 -4.01 40.68 16.68
CA PRO A 1 -4.79 39.67 15.90
C PRO A 1 -3.83 38.64 15.29
N VAL A 2 -4.20 37.37 15.23
CA VAL A 2 -3.33 36.29 14.70
C VAL A 2 -3.79 35.92 13.28
N LYS A 3 -2.84 35.88 12.33
CA LYS A 3 -3.05 35.46 10.94
C LYS A 3 -2.32 34.15 10.66
N ARG A 4 -2.85 33.35 9.73
CA ARG A 4 -2.28 32.06 9.31
C ARG A 4 -1.72 32.17 7.89
N ILE A 5 -0.47 31.76 7.74
CA ILE A 5 0.18 31.49 6.46
C ILE A 5 0.26 29.98 6.23
N LEU A 6 0.02 29.54 4.99
CA LEU A 6 0.13 28.14 4.56
C LEU A 6 1.25 28.03 3.52
N ILE A 7 2.34 27.35 3.87
CA ILE A 7 3.52 27.23 3.01
C ILE A 7 3.72 25.76 2.64
N ASN A 8 3.45 25.42 1.37
CA ASN A 8 3.64 24.07 0.84
C ASN A 8 4.89 23.94 -0.05
N ASP A 9 5.39 25.08 -0.56
CA ASP A 9 6.62 25.19 -1.36
C ASP A 9 7.49 26.32 -0.77
N MET A 10 8.80 26.04 -0.63
CA MET A 10 9.80 26.96 -0.06
C MET A 10 10.47 27.84 -1.12
N ASN A 11 10.04 27.76 -2.38
CA ASN A 11 10.45 28.68 -3.44
C ASN A 11 10.02 30.12 -3.11
N ALA A 12 10.87 31.09 -3.44
CA ALA A 12 10.65 32.49 -3.05
C ALA A 12 9.33 33.07 -3.60
N ASN A 13 8.97 32.70 -4.83
CA ASN A 13 7.72 33.13 -5.46
C ASN A 13 6.50 32.54 -4.75
N ALA A 14 6.53 31.23 -4.44
CA ALA A 14 5.45 30.56 -3.71
C ALA A 14 5.29 31.10 -2.28
N ALA A 15 6.40 31.35 -1.58
CA ALA A 15 6.40 31.96 -0.25
C ALA A 15 5.83 33.39 -0.25
N ARG A 16 6.17 34.21 -1.26
CA ARG A 16 5.61 35.55 -1.44
C ARG A 16 4.10 35.49 -1.68
N LYS A 17 3.65 34.62 -2.59
CA LYS A 17 2.21 34.38 -2.85
C LYS A 17 1.47 33.95 -1.57
N ALA A 18 2.07 33.08 -0.75
CA ALA A 18 1.49 32.65 0.53
C ALA A 18 1.40 33.79 1.56
N LEU A 19 2.36 34.72 1.56
CA LEU A 19 2.34 35.92 2.41
C LEU A 19 1.27 36.93 1.97
N ASP A 20 0.98 37.01 0.67
CA ASP A 20 -0.10 37.87 0.18
C ASP A 20 -1.49 37.27 0.48
N GLY A 21 -1.57 35.94 0.64
CA GLY A 21 -2.78 35.17 0.93
C GLY A 21 -3.05 34.86 2.40
N LEU A 22 -2.71 35.77 3.34
CA LEU A 22 -2.93 35.52 4.78
C LEU A 22 -4.41 35.36 5.14
N ARG A 23 -4.70 34.31 5.91
CA ARG A 23 -6.07 33.98 6.37
C ARG A 23 -6.26 34.27 7.85
N ASP A 24 -7.49 34.49 8.29
CA ASP A 24 -7.79 34.65 9.71
C ASP A 24 -7.56 33.32 10.42
N ASN A 25 -6.78 33.32 11.51
CA ASN A 25 -6.45 32.07 12.19
C ASN A 25 -7.69 31.38 12.79
N ARG A 26 -8.80 32.11 13.01
CA ARG A 26 -10.08 31.54 13.47
C ARG A 26 -10.68 30.55 12.48
N GLU A 27 -10.40 30.69 11.18
CA GLU A 27 -10.83 29.74 10.15
C GLU A 27 -10.27 28.32 10.39
N PHE A 28 -9.14 28.22 11.09
CA PHE A 28 -8.43 26.96 11.37
C PHE A 28 -8.75 26.39 12.76
N TYR A 29 -9.68 26.98 13.51
CA TYR A 29 -10.01 26.54 14.87
C TYR A 29 -10.46 25.07 14.92
N GLY A 30 -11.23 24.62 13.93
CA GLY A 30 -11.62 23.21 13.81
C GLY A 30 -10.43 22.26 13.61
N LEU A 31 -9.38 22.68 12.90
CA LEU A 31 -8.17 21.87 12.73
C LEU A 31 -7.36 21.78 14.03
N TYR A 32 -7.29 22.89 14.78
CA TYR A 32 -6.73 22.89 16.13
C TYR A 32 -7.47 21.92 17.07
N GLN A 33 -8.81 22.03 17.12
CA GLN A 33 -9.65 21.16 17.95
C GLN A 33 -9.45 19.68 17.62
N LYS A 34 -9.38 19.32 16.33
CA LYS A 34 -9.07 17.95 15.89
C LYS A 34 -7.70 17.47 16.38
N ALA A 35 -6.66 18.29 16.25
CA ALA A 35 -5.31 17.94 16.70
C ALA A 35 -5.25 17.78 18.22
N LEU A 36 -5.90 18.67 18.96
CA LEU A 36 -5.97 18.61 20.42
C LEU A 36 -6.70 17.35 20.89
N ALA A 37 -7.89 17.07 20.35
CA ALA A 37 -8.67 15.89 20.70
C ALA A 37 -7.88 14.60 20.46
N ARG A 38 -7.17 14.51 19.33
CA ARG A 38 -6.28 13.38 19.05
C ARG A 38 -5.16 13.26 20.08
N SER A 39 -4.48 14.35 20.40
CA SER A 39 -3.39 14.35 21.40
C SER A 39 -3.88 13.87 22.76
N LEU A 40 -5.03 14.37 23.22
CA LEU A 40 -5.62 13.97 24.49
C LEU A 40 -6.06 12.51 24.48
N GLY A 41 -6.71 12.05 23.39
CA GLY A 41 -7.12 10.66 23.25
C GLY A 41 -5.94 9.68 23.24
N ASP A 42 -4.87 10.01 22.51
CA ASP A 42 -3.67 9.19 22.44
C ASP A 42 -2.94 9.15 23.80
N GLN A 43 -2.90 10.26 24.55
CA GLN A 43 -2.35 10.30 25.92
C GLN A 43 -3.19 9.47 26.89
N LEU A 44 -4.51 9.68 26.91
CA LEU A 44 -5.43 8.98 27.81
C LEU A 44 -5.35 7.47 27.61
N TYR A 45 -5.40 7.01 26.36
CA TYR A 45 -5.29 5.59 26.05
C TYR A 45 -3.88 5.05 26.37
N GLY A 46 -2.85 5.75 25.88
CA GLY A 46 -1.47 5.29 25.97
C GLY A 46 -0.95 5.17 27.39
N PHE A 47 -1.17 6.18 28.23
CA PHE A 47 -0.70 6.18 29.61
C PHE A 47 -1.40 5.11 30.45
N ASN A 48 -2.73 5.04 30.38
CA ASN A 48 -3.50 4.11 31.21
C ASN A 48 -3.23 2.66 30.81
N MET A 49 -3.29 2.34 29.51
CA MET A 49 -3.09 0.97 29.05
C MET A 49 -1.64 0.50 29.24
N THR A 50 -0.65 1.36 28.97
CA THR A 50 0.76 1.01 29.20
C THR A 50 1.01 0.70 30.69
N ARG A 51 0.45 1.51 31.61
CA ARG A 51 0.57 1.25 33.05
C ARG A 51 -0.11 -0.06 33.44
N ALA A 52 -1.35 -0.27 33.02
CA ALA A 52 -2.11 -1.49 33.32
C ALA A 52 -1.38 -2.75 32.84
N CYS A 53 -0.97 -2.79 31.57
CA CYS A 53 -0.27 -3.94 31.00
C CYS A 53 1.10 -4.13 31.64
N THR A 54 1.87 -3.07 31.89
CA THR A 54 3.18 -3.17 32.55
C THR A 54 3.06 -3.72 33.96
N LEU A 55 2.08 -3.27 34.76
CA LEU A 55 1.85 -3.80 36.11
C LEU A 55 1.44 -5.28 36.08
N ALA A 56 0.54 -5.66 35.16
CA ALA A 56 0.15 -7.05 34.96
C ALA A 56 1.34 -7.93 34.51
N GLY A 57 2.22 -7.41 33.66
CA GLY A 57 3.45 -8.08 33.25
C GLY A 57 4.44 -8.25 34.40
N ARG A 58 4.63 -7.20 35.22
CA ARG A 58 5.52 -7.23 36.40
C ARG A 58 5.08 -8.28 37.42
N ALA A 59 3.78 -8.43 37.64
CA ALA A 59 3.23 -9.49 38.49
C ALA A 59 3.58 -10.91 37.99
N LYS A 60 3.89 -11.06 36.69
CA LYS A 60 4.35 -12.31 36.05
C LYS A 60 5.87 -12.35 35.82
N GLY A 61 6.64 -11.44 36.44
CA GLY A 61 8.10 -11.41 36.34
C GLY A 61 8.67 -10.63 35.14
N VAL A 62 7.83 -9.99 34.32
CA VAL A 62 8.30 -9.13 33.21
C VAL A 62 8.87 -7.83 33.77
N LYS A 63 10.17 -7.58 33.53
CA LYS A 63 10.87 -6.37 34.03
C LYS A 63 10.76 -5.16 33.11
N SER A 64 10.47 -5.38 31.82
CA SER A 64 10.35 -4.33 30.82
C SER A 64 8.99 -3.61 30.86
N VAL A 65 8.92 -2.46 30.20
CA VAL A 65 7.66 -1.75 29.94
C VAL A 65 6.90 -2.46 28.83
N LEU A 66 5.61 -2.69 29.04
CA LEU A 66 4.69 -3.18 28.01
C LEU A 66 3.90 -1.99 27.47
N SER A 67 4.47 -1.32 26.47
CA SER A 67 3.85 -0.14 25.86
C SER A 67 2.60 -0.52 25.07
N VAL A 68 1.52 0.20 25.32
CA VAL A 68 0.25 0.04 24.62
C VAL A 68 -0.17 1.39 24.08
N GLY A 69 -0.57 1.43 22.81
CA GLY A 69 -1.00 2.65 22.16
C GLY A 69 -1.84 2.37 20.94
N ARG A 70 -2.72 3.33 20.61
CA ARG A 70 -3.70 3.21 19.52
C ARG A 70 -3.08 2.95 18.14
N VAL A 71 -1.80 3.28 17.93
CA VAL A 71 -1.09 3.03 16.66
C VAL A 71 -0.14 1.84 16.78
N GLN A 72 0.77 1.85 17.75
CA GLN A 72 1.79 0.78 17.89
C GLN A 72 1.17 -0.61 18.14
N THR A 73 0.08 -0.68 18.91
CA THR A 73 -0.50 -1.97 19.31
C THR A 73 -1.26 -2.64 18.16
N PRO A 74 -2.10 -1.94 17.36
CA PRO A 74 -2.64 -2.53 16.15
C PRO A 74 -1.58 -2.94 15.13
N ILE A 75 -0.50 -2.18 14.97
CA ILE A 75 0.62 -2.57 14.08
C ILE A 75 1.25 -3.88 14.54
N LEU A 76 1.54 -4.01 15.85
CA LEU A 76 2.01 -5.28 16.42
C LEU A 76 0.99 -6.40 16.19
N GLY A 77 -0.31 -6.11 16.36
CA GLY A 77 -1.40 -7.05 16.10
C GLY A 77 -1.40 -7.57 14.66
N LEU A 78 -1.17 -6.72 13.66
CA LEU A 78 -1.07 -7.15 12.25
C LEU A 78 0.08 -8.13 12.04
N ILE A 79 1.25 -7.86 12.64
CA ILE A 79 2.43 -8.72 12.56
C ILE A 79 2.15 -10.06 13.26
N VAL A 80 1.63 -10.02 14.48
CA VAL A 80 1.31 -11.23 15.27
C VAL A 80 0.26 -12.08 14.55
N ASN A 81 -0.80 -11.48 14.02
CA ASN A 81 -1.84 -12.20 13.28
C ASN A 81 -1.28 -12.86 12.03
N ARG A 82 -0.42 -12.17 11.27
CA ARG A 82 0.26 -12.77 10.11
C ARG A 82 1.19 -13.91 10.52
N TYR A 83 1.94 -13.75 11.61
CA TYR A 83 2.81 -14.79 12.14
C TYR A 83 2.00 -16.03 12.56
N LEU A 84 0.90 -15.84 13.29
CA LEU A 84 0.03 -16.95 13.72
C LEU A 84 -0.62 -17.64 12.52
N ALA A 85 -1.11 -16.89 11.53
CA ALA A 85 -1.67 -17.45 10.30
C ALA A 85 -0.66 -18.26 9.49
N ASN A 86 0.61 -17.83 9.47
CA ASN A 86 1.70 -18.60 8.85
C ASN A 86 2.02 -19.86 9.69
N LYS A 87 2.14 -19.71 11.02
CA LYS A 87 2.43 -20.83 11.93
C LYS A 87 1.36 -21.92 11.90
N SER A 88 0.09 -21.53 11.74
CA SER A 88 -1.04 -22.46 11.60
C SER A 88 -1.30 -22.89 10.15
N HIS A 89 -0.46 -22.48 9.19
CA HIS A 89 -0.61 -22.87 7.80
C HIS A 89 -0.23 -24.34 7.64
N ALA A 90 -1.19 -25.16 7.23
CA ALA A 90 -0.92 -26.50 6.75
C ALA A 90 -0.79 -26.47 5.23
N SER A 91 0.37 -26.90 4.71
CA SER A 91 0.57 -27.09 3.28
C SER A 91 -0.38 -28.18 2.77
N ALA A 92 -1.03 -27.90 1.64
CA ALA A 92 -1.88 -28.87 0.94
C ALA A 92 -1.43 -28.95 -0.52
N PHE A 93 -1.38 -30.17 -1.04
CA PHE A 93 -1.13 -30.40 -2.46
C PHE A 93 -2.39 -30.06 -3.26
N TYR A 94 -2.17 -29.51 -4.43
CA TYR A 94 -3.21 -29.33 -5.44
C TYR A 94 -2.59 -29.51 -6.81
N TYR A 95 -3.43 -29.86 -7.77
CA TYR A 95 -3.03 -30.22 -9.12
C TYR A 95 -3.60 -29.19 -10.10
N THR A 96 -2.80 -28.88 -11.12
CA THR A 96 -3.22 -28.05 -12.25
C THR A 96 -3.00 -28.81 -13.53
N VAL A 97 -4.01 -28.88 -14.39
CA VAL A 97 -3.89 -29.49 -15.71
C VAL A 97 -3.67 -28.37 -16.73
N ALA A 98 -2.62 -28.49 -17.54
CA ALA A 98 -2.33 -27.59 -18.64
C ALA A 98 -1.98 -28.37 -19.90
N ALA A 99 -2.35 -27.83 -21.06
CA ALA A 99 -2.09 -28.41 -22.37
C ALA A 99 -1.26 -27.46 -23.22
N SER A 100 -0.28 -28.00 -23.95
CA SER A 100 0.43 -27.29 -25.01
C SER A 100 -0.29 -27.57 -26.33
N LEU A 101 -0.89 -26.55 -26.92
CA LEU A 101 -1.73 -26.68 -28.11
C LEU A 101 -0.94 -26.23 -29.35
N ALA A 102 -0.87 -27.05 -30.40
CA ALA A 102 -0.20 -26.67 -31.64
C ALA A 102 -1.14 -25.84 -32.52
N VAL A 103 -0.83 -24.55 -32.71
CA VAL A 103 -1.65 -23.62 -33.51
C VAL A 103 -0.73 -22.82 -34.43
N GLY A 104 -0.84 -23.01 -35.75
CA GLY A 104 -0.14 -22.18 -36.75
C GLY A 104 1.39 -22.10 -36.56
N GLY A 105 2.03 -23.17 -36.08
CA GLY A 105 3.47 -23.21 -35.77
C GLY A 105 3.85 -22.73 -34.36
N SER A 106 2.91 -22.16 -33.60
CA SER A 106 3.09 -21.80 -32.19
C SER A 106 2.57 -22.90 -31.25
N ARG A 107 3.03 -22.88 -29.99
CA ARG A 107 2.62 -23.82 -28.93
C ARG A 107 2.18 -23.12 -27.64
N PRO A 108 1.07 -22.36 -27.64
CA PRO A 108 0.54 -21.75 -26.42
C PRO A 108 0.22 -22.77 -25.33
N GLN A 109 0.33 -22.35 -24.07
CA GLN A 109 -0.17 -23.11 -22.93
C GLN A 109 -1.62 -22.69 -22.62
N ALA A 110 -2.52 -23.67 -22.57
CA ALA A 110 -3.88 -23.52 -22.08
C ALA A 110 -4.00 -24.22 -20.72
N ARG A 111 -4.60 -23.56 -19.72
CA ARG A 111 -4.95 -24.19 -18.45
C ARG A 111 -6.37 -24.71 -18.50
N LEU A 112 -6.61 -25.86 -17.88
CA LEU A 112 -7.93 -26.44 -17.73
C LEU A 112 -8.84 -25.47 -16.95
N VAL A 113 -10.04 -25.22 -17.50
CA VAL A 113 -11.15 -24.67 -16.73
C VAL A 113 -11.75 -25.82 -15.94
N VAL A 114 -11.67 -25.76 -14.62
CA VAL A 114 -12.08 -26.85 -13.73
C VAL A 114 -13.61 -26.98 -13.74
N ALA A 115 -14.11 -28.19 -13.96
CA ALA A 115 -15.55 -28.49 -13.94
C ALA A 115 -16.13 -28.34 -12.52
N ALA A 116 -17.43 -28.00 -12.43
CA ALA A 116 -18.07 -27.72 -11.14
C ALA A 116 -18.20 -28.95 -10.22
N ASP A 117 -18.22 -30.15 -10.81
CA ASP A 117 -18.29 -31.45 -10.13
C ASP A 117 -16.90 -32.07 -9.84
N ALA A 118 -15.82 -31.36 -10.17
CA ALA A 118 -14.47 -31.82 -9.90
C ALA A 118 -14.15 -31.86 -8.39
N PRO A 119 -13.28 -32.76 -7.94
CA PRO A 119 -12.79 -32.78 -6.56
C PRO A 119 -11.87 -31.57 -6.32
N ILE A 120 -12.45 -30.47 -5.84
CA ILE A 120 -11.76 -29.19 -5.59
C ILE A 120 -11.80 -28.77 -4.13
N ASP A 121 -10.88 -27.89 -3.76
CA ASP A 121 -10.95 -27.14 -2.51
C ASP A 121 -11.75 -25.84 -2.64
N ASP A 122 -11.90 -25.11 -1.53
CA ASP A 122 -12.59 -23.81 -1.47
C ASP A 122 -12.00 -22.73 -2.39
N LYS A 123 -10.77 -22.94 -2.91
CA LYS A 123 -10.08 -22.04 -3.84
C LYS A 123 -10.21 -22.52 -5.29
N HIS A 124 -11.09 -23.47 -5.57
CA HIS A 124 -11.32 -24.05 -6.90
C HIS A 124 -10.07 -24.71 -7.50
N ARG A 125 -9.24 -25.32 -6.64
CA ARG A 125 -8.04 -26.06 -7.05
C ARG A 125 -8.31 -27.55 -6.92
N ILE A 126 -7.89 -28.35 -7.91
CA ILE A 126 -8.08 -29.81 -7.91
C ILE A 126 -7.23 -30.42 -6.80
N ILE A 127 -7.83 -31.22 -5.93
CA ILE A 127 -7.15 -31.87 -4.79
C ILE A 127 -6.90 -33.37 -4.99
N ASP A 128 -7.43 -33.94 -6.08
CA ASP A 128 -7.28 -35.36 -6.41
C ASP A 128 -6.35 -35.54 -7.63
N GLU A 129 -5.27 -36.28 -7.42
CA GLU A 129 -4.27 -36.58 -8.46
C GLU A 129 -4.81 -37.48 -9.57
N ALA A 130 -5.63 -38.47 -9.20
CA ALA A 130 -6.20 -39.43 -10.15
C ALA A 130 -7.17 -38.71 -11.09
N TYR A 131 -7.99 -37.80 -10.55
CA TYR A 131 -8.84 -36.94 -11.37
C TYR A 131 -8.03 -36.08 -12.34
N ALA A 132 -6.98 -35.39 -11.85
CA ALA A 132 -6.13 -34.55 -12.70
C ALA A 132 -5.45 -35.36 -13.81
N THR A 133 -4.96 -36.56 -13.48
CA THR A 133 -4.32 -37.49 -14.42
C THR A 133 -5.32 -38.01 -15.45
N GLN A 134 -6.51 -38.42 -15.00
CA GLN A 134 -7.58 -38.88 -15.89
C GLN A 134 -7.99 -37.82 -16.90
N VAL A 135 -8.14 -36.57 -16.48
CA VAL A 135 -8.45 -35.46 -17.40
C VAL A 135 -7.29 -35.23 -18.37
N ALA A 136 -6.05 -35.22 -17.88
CA ALA A 136 -4.87 -35.04 -18.73
C ALA A 136 -4.75 -36.13 -19.80
N ASP A 137 -4.93 -37.39 -19.43
CA ASP A 137 -4.89 -38.54 -20.35
C ASP A 137 -6.08 -38.52 -21.31
N ALA A 138 -7.28 -38.16 -20.82
CA ALA A 138 -8.47 -38.03 -21.66
C ALA A 138 -8.34 -36.91 -22.72
N CYS A 139 -7.51 -35.90 -22.49
CA CYS A 139 -7.24 -34.82 -23.45
C CYS A 139 -5.96 -35.04 -24.28
N ARG A 140 -5.10 -35.98 -23.91
CA ARG A 140 -3.79 -36.17 -24.54
C ARG A 140 -3.95 -36.54 -26.02
N GLN A 141 -3.21 -35.84 -26.88
CA GLN A 141 -3.21 -36.01 -28.34
C GLN A 141 -4.59 -35.90 -29.01
N LYS A 142 -5.59 -35.33 -28.32
CA LYS A 142 -6.91 -35.05 -28.92
C LYS A 142 -6.91 -33.70 -29.63
N PRO A 143 -7.72 -33.55 -30.69
CA PRO A 143 -7.92 -32.26 -31.32
C PRO A 143 -8.59 -31.28 -30.35
N ALA A 144 -8.18 -30.02 -30.40
CA ALA A 144 -8.80 -28.93 -29.66
C ALA A 144 -9.46 -27.96 -30.64
N ASN A 145 -10.69 -27.55 -30.33
CA ASN A 145 -11.43 -26.56 -31.12
C ASN A 145 -11.50 -25.25 -30.34
N VAL A 146 -11.24 -24.14 -31.01
CA VAL A 146 -11.46 -22.80 -30.45
C VAL A 146 -12.96 -22.52 -30.46
N ILE A 147 -13.57 -22.46 -29.29
CA ILE A 147 -15.00 -22.15 -29.13
C ILE A 147 -15.21 -20.63 -29.15
N GLU A 148 -14.23 -19.88 -28.63
CA GLU A 148 -14.30 -18.43 -28.52
C GLU A 148 -12.90 -17.81 -28.56
N ALA A 149 -12.76 -16.70 -29.29
CA ALA A 149 -11.58 -15.85 -29.28
C ALA A 149 -12.01 -14.39 -29.23
N ARG A 150 -11.49 -13.63 -28.27
CA ARG A 150 -11.78 -12.21 -28.10
C ARG A 150 -10.48 -11.42 -28.00
N VAL A 151 -10.48 -10.24 -28.60
CA VAL A 151 -9.44 -9.23 -28.41
C VAL A 151 -10.11 -8.06 -27.74
N GLU A 152 -9.62 -7.71 -26.55
CA GLU A 152 -10.10 -6.58 -25.77
C GLU A 152 -9.03 -5.49 -25.76
N GLU A 153 -9.40 -4.28 -26.17
CA GLU A 153 -8.55 -3.12 -25.95
C GLU A 153 -8.57 -2.76 -24.47
N LYS A 154 -7.40 -2.80 -23.83
CA LYS A 154 -7.24 -2.41 -22.42
C LYS A 154 -6.35 -1.18 -22.35
N GLN A 155 -6.86 -0.14 -21.71
CA GLN A 155 -6.08 1.06 -21.40
C GLN A 155 -5.72 1.04 -19.91
N THR A 156 -4.45 1.22 -19.62
CA THR A 156 -3.94 1.36 -18.26
C THR A 156 -3.53 2.82 -18.06
N PRO A 157 -4.21 3.58 -17.19
CA PRO A 157 -3.83 4.96 -16.94
C PRO A 157 -2.47 5.04 -16.25
N ALA A 158 -1.78 6.17 -16.41
CA ALA A 158 -0.58 6.46 -15.65
C ALA A 158 -0.90 6.48 -14.13
N PRO A 159 0.02 6.02 -13.27
CA PRO A 159 -0.16 6.13 -11.84
C PRO A 159 -0.21 7.60 -11.42
N LEU A 160 -0.91 7.88 -10.32
CA LEU A 160 -0.91 9.21 -9.73
C LEU A 160 0.47 9.58 -9.18
N PRO A 161 0.76 10.89 -9.03
CA PRO A 161 1.91 11.37 -8.26
C PRO A 161 2.00 10.74 -6.87
N PHE A 162 3.21 10.70 -6.31
CA PHE A 162 3.42 10.07 -5.02
C PHE A 162 2.88 10.89 -3.84
N ALA A 163 2.08 10.24 -2.98
CA ALA A 163 2.01 10.57 -1.56
C ALA A 163 3.22 9.96 -0.83
N LEU A 164 3.54 10.46 0.37
CA LEU A 164 4.74 10.00 1.11
C LEU A 164 4.74 8.49 1.35
N LEU A 165 3.60 7.91 1.73
CA LEU A 165 3.51 6.49 2.02
C LEU A 165 3.74 5.64 0.76
N ASP A 166 3.16 6.04 -0.37
CA ASP A 166 3.34 5.34 -1.66
C ASP A 166 4.80 5.42 -2.11
N LEU A 167 5.45 6.58 -1.93
CA LEU A 167 6.87 6.73 -2.21
C LEU A 167 7.70 5.83 -1.30
N GLN A 168 7.43 5.78 0.00
CA GLN A 168 8.14 4.91 0.94
C GLN A 168 8.00 3.42 0.56
N VAL A 169 6.80 2.99 0.16
CA VAL A 169 6.55 1.63 -0.33
C VAL A 169 7.32 1.36 -1.62
N TYR A 170 7.28 2.30 -2.57
CA TYR A 170 8.00 2.18 -3.84
C TYR A 170 9.52 2.08 -3.62
N MET A 171 10.09 2.97 -2.80
CA MET A 171 11.53 2.98 -2.51
C MET A 171 11.97 1.74 -1.73
N SER A 172 11.13 1.23 -0.84
CA SER A 172 11.40 -0.03 -0.13
C SER A 172 11.40 -1.22 -1.09
N LYS A 173 10.41 -1.31 -1.99
CA LYS A 173 10.27 -2.43 -2.93
C LYS A 173 11.33 -2.42 -4.03
N THR A 174 11.62 -1.25 -4.60
CA THR A 174 12.47 -1.12 -5.80
C THR A 174 13.93 -0.91 -5.45
N HIS A 175 14.21 -0.26 -4.31
CA HIS A 175 15.56 0.18 -3.94
C HIS A 175 16.02 -0.28 -2.57
N SER A 176 15.23 -1.07 -1.83
CA SER A 176 15.55 -1.52 -0.47
C SER A 176 15.87 -0.38 0.50
N ILE A 177 15.31 0.81 0.26
CA ILE A 177 15.44 1.98 1.13
C ILE A 177 14.26 1.97 2.09
N ASP A 178 14.54 1.96 3.40
CA ASP A 178 13.49 2.00 4.42
C ASP A 178 12.73 3.34 4.44
N ALA A 179 11.61 3.34 5.16
CA ALA A 179 10.72 4.49 5.24
C ALA A 179 11.38 5.72 5.89
N GLU A 180 12.24 5.52 6.90
CA GLU A 180 12.91 6.59 7.64
C GLU A 180 13.95 7.29 6.77
N LYS A 181 14.79 6.51 6.08
CA LYS A 181 15.77 7.02 5.12
C LYS A 181 15.10 7.71 3.94
N THR A 182 14.00 7.18 3.44
CA THR A 182 13.19 7.85 2.39
C THR A 182 12.67 9.22 2.88
N LEU A 183 12.15 9.30 4.11
CA LEU A 183 11.70 10.56 4.70
C LEU A 183 12.87 11.55 4.87
N ALA A 184 14.03 11.09 5.34
CA ALA A 184 15.22 11.93 5.49
C ALA A 184 15.73 12.49 4.15
N LEU A 185 15.75 11.66 3.10
CA LEU A 185 16.15 12.09 1.75
C LEU A 185 15.18 13.14 1.19
N THR A 186 13.87 12.89 1.29
CA THR A 186 12.87 13.85 0.82
C THR A 186 12.89 15.15 1.63
N GLN A 187 13.19 15.08 2.94
CA GLN A 187 13.39 16.26 3.78
C GLN A 187 14.56 17.11 3.25
N ALA A 188 15.69 16.47 2.92
CA ALA A 188 16.83 17.15 2.32
C ALA A 188 16.49 17.76 0.95
N LEU A 189 15.80 17.02 0.09
CA LEU A 189 15.35 17.50 -1.23
C LEU A 189 14.48 18.75 -1.10
N ARG A 190 13.56 18.78 -0.13
CA ARG A 190 12.68 19.93 0.11
C ARG A 190 13.43 21.13 0.70
N GLU A 191 14.17 20.93 1.79
CA GLU A 191 14.69 22.06 2.58
C GLU A 191 16.02 22.58 2.08
N LYS A 192 16.95 21.68 1.74
CA LYS A 192 18.28 22.05 1.29
C LYS A 192 18.29 22.36 -0.19
N TYR A 193 17.65 21.51 -1.00
CA TYR A 193 17.74 21.59 -2.46
C TYR A 193 16.54 22.28 -3.12
N LYS A 194 15.42 22.46 -2.38
CA LYS A 194 14.17 23.02 -2.91
C LYS A 194 13.68 22.34 -4.20
N ALA A 195 13.97 21.04 -4.31
CA ALA A 195 13.76 20.24 -5.52
C ALA A 195 12.36 19.60 -5.56
N ILE A 196 11.67 19.54 -4.41
CA ILE A 196 10.34 18.94 -4.29
C ILE A 196 9.43 19.79 -3.40
N THR A 197 8.13 19.59 -3.55
CA THR A 197 7.08 20.19 -2.71
C THR A 197 7.01 19.53 -1.31
N TYR A 198 6.00 19.87 -0.52
CA TYR A 198 5.81 19.34 0.84
C TYR A 198 5.91 17.80 0.92
N ASN A 199 6.96 17.32 1.58
CA ASN A 199 7.37 15.91 1.58
C ASN A 199 6.61 15.01 2.58
N ARG A 200 5.59 15.55 3.26
CA ARG A 200 4.75 14.78 4.20
C ARG A 200 3.27 14.79 3.80
N SER A 201 2.99 15.05 2.52
CA SER A 201 1.64 14.97 1.95
C SER A 201 1.14 13.53 1.95
N ASP A 202 -0.14 13.37 2.29
CA ASP A 202 -0.94 12.16 2.08
C ASP A 202 -1.81 12.24 0.81
N CYS A 203 -1.68 13.32 0.04
CA CYS A 203 -2.44 13.57 -1.18
C CYS A 203 -1.60 13.26 -2.43
N SER A 204 -2.20 12.52 -3.36
CA SER A 204 -1.64 12.15 -4.68
C SER A 204 -2.15 13.03 -5.83
N TYR A 205 -2.89 14.09 -5.53
CA TYR A 205 -3.43 15.02 -6.52
C TYR A 205 -2.64 16.32 -6.57
N LEU A 206 -2.65 16.94 -7.75
CA LEU A 206 -2.10 18.28 -7.99
C LEU A 206 -3.24 19.26 -8.23
N THR A 207 -2.97 20.53 -7.96
CA THR A 207 -3.92 21.62 -8.22
C THR A 207 -3.91 22.04 -9.69
N ASP A 208 -4.98 22.68 -10.15
CA ASP A 208 -5.05 23.24 -11.51
C ASP A 208 -3.94 24.28 -11.78
N GLU A 209 -3.50 25.00 -10.75
CA GLU A 209 -2.35 25.91 -10.85
C GLU A 209 -1.06 25.14 -11.19
N GLN A 210 -0.79 24.04 -10.49
CA GLN A 210 0.37 23.18 -10.75
C GLN A 210 0.31 22.52 -12.13
N PHE A 211 -0.90 22.25 -12.64
CA PHE A 211 -1.07 21.79 -14.02
C PHE A 211 -0.59 22.84 -15.03
N GLY A 212 -0.89 24.12 -14.80
CA GLY A 212 -0.37 25.23 -15.61
C GLY A 212 1.16 25.38 -15.56
N GLU A 213 1.78 25.02 -14.43
CA GLU A 213 3.24 25.07 -14.23
C GLU A 213 3.98 23.82 -14.75
N ALA A 214 3.25 22.73 -15.06
CA ALA A 214 3.82 21.45 -15.43
C ALA A 214 4.80 21.50 -16.62
N PRO A 215 4.54 22.24 -17.72
CA PRO A 215 5.49 22.32 -18.83
C PRO A 215 6.86 22.88 -18.41
N GLN A 216 6.88 23.86 -17.50
CA GLN A 216 8.13 24.44 -16.98
C GLN A 216 8.85 23.43 -16.09
N THR A 217 8.11 22.72 -15.23
CA THR A 217 8.70 21.68 -14.36
C THR A 217 9.31 20.55 -15.20
N LEU A 218 8.63 20.11 -16.25
CA LEU A 218 9.13 19.07 -17.15
C LEU A 218 10.35 19.52 -17.95
N SER A 219 10.46 20.80 -18.30
CA SER A 219 11.63 21.33 -19.02
C SER A 219 12.93 21.32 -18.21
N LEU A 220 12.83 21.17 -16.88
CA LEU A 220 13.96 21.12 -15.94
C LEU A 220 14.42 19.70 -15.62
N LEU A 221 13.68 18.67 -16.09
CA LEU A 221 13.98 17.24 -15.93
C LEU A 221 14.74 16.70 -17.15
#